data_AF-A0AAW9LAG2-F1
#
_entry.id   AF-A0AAW9LAG2-F1
#
_cell.length_a   1.000
_cell.length_b   1.000
_cell.length_c   1.000
_cell.angle_alpha   90.00
_cell.angle_beta   90.00
_cell.angle_gamma   90.00
#
_symmetry.space_group_name_H-M   'P 1'
#
loop_
_entity.id
_entity.type
_entity.pdbx_description
1 polymer ?
#
loop_
_entity_poly.entity_id
_entity_poly.type
_entity_poly.pdbx_seq_one_letter_code
_entity_poly.pdbx_strand_id
1 'polypeptide(L)'
;MDATLDHTMVRVEDLDTALDWYQSHLDYEEKGRWEAETFTNVFLGPEDVHEDGALLELTYNHDDRSYTFGDSWGHIAVRVPDVYEAYEQLMDQGVADYRDPDSCGGSYAFVTDPDGHEIELVERDHGAKWSLDHTMLRVADPDAALGWYVRNLEYDLVRRAEFDDFSLYFVEPADAPPEAMSIELTYNHDDRSYEMGDAWGHVAVRATDLEEFWETLMTRGVADYRDPESCGGRYAFTKDPDGHEVEIVTQ
;
A
#
# COMPACT_ATOMS: atom_id res chain seq x y z
N MET A 1 9.42 -16.77 -8.29
CA MET A 1 8.00 -16.41 -8.15
C MET A 1 7.90 -14.95 -8.55
N ASP A 2 7.12 -14.60 -9.56
CA ASP A 2 6.82 -13.18 -9.82
C ASP A 2 5.72 -12.78 -8.84
N ALA A 3 6.04 -11.88 -7.92
CA ALA A 3 5.19 -11.40 -6.84
C ALA A 3 5.24 -9.86 -6.78
N THR A 4 5.35 -9.21 -7.94
CA THR A 4 5.35 -7.75 -8.05
C THR A 4 4.11 -7.16 -7.37
N LEU A 5 4.27 -6.09 -6.60
CA LEU A 5 3.13 -5.46 -5.90
C LEU A 5 2.17 -4.82 -6.92
N ASP A 6 0.89 -5.21 -6.87
CA ASP A 6 -0.13 -4.75 -7.80
C ASP A 6 -0.83 -3.48 -7.33
N HIS A 7 -1.33 -3.50 -6.09
CA HIS A 7 -2.04 -2.37 -5.52
C HIS A 7 -2.03 -2.40 -3.99
N THR A 8 -2.36 -1.27 -3.39
CA THR A 8 -2.80 -1.17 -1.98
C THR A 8 -4.25 -0.73 -1.95
N MET A 9 -5.07 -1.41 -1.17
CA MET A 9 -6.50 -1.15 -1.07
C MET A 9 -6.84 -0.39 0.20
N VAL A 10 -7.56 0.71 0.04
CA VAL A 10 -8.17 1.47 1.14
C VAL A 10 -9.66 1.64 0.87
N ARG A 11 -10.45 1.75 1.95
CA ARG A 11 -11.89 1.97 1.86
C ARG A 11 -12.22 3.44 2.05
N VAL A 12 -13.14 3.94 1.23
CA VAL A 12 -13.58 5.34 1.27
C VAL A 12 -15.07 5.42 1.58
N GLU A 13 -15.48 6.46 2.30
CA GLU A 13 -16.87 6.68 2.70
C GLU A 13 -17.70 7.39 1.61
N ASP A 14 -17.05 8.18 0.76
CA ASP A 14 -17.69 8.88 -0.37
C ASP A 14 -16.78 8.80 -1.61
N LEU A 15 -17.18 7.97 -2.58
CA LEU A 15 -16.35 7.69 -3.76
C LEU A 15 -16.11 8.93 -4.61
N ASP A 16 -17.11 9.77 -4.82
CA ASP A 16 -16.97 10.97 -5.66
C ASP A 16 -16.00 11.97 -5.01
N THR A 17 -16.10 12.16 -3.70
CA THR A 17 -15.20 13.00 -2.92
C THR A 17 -13.75 12.50 -2.96
N ALA A 18 -13.56 11.18 -2.80
CA ALA A 18 -12.22 10.58 -2.91
C ALA A 18 -11.65 10.75 -4.32
N LEU A 19 -12.41 10.41 -5.36
CA LEU A 19 -11.98 10.54 -6.76
C LEU A 19 -11.62 11.98 -7.10
N ASP A 20 -12.47 12.95 -6.76
CA ASP A 20 -12.21 14.36 -6.99
C ASP A 20 -10.91 14.81 -6.29
N TRP A 21 -10.66 14.33 -5.07
CA TRP A 21 -9.45 14.66 -4.32
C TRP A 21 -8.19 14.09 -4.99
N TYR A 22 -8.16 12.79 -5.27
CA TYR A 22 -6.99 12.14 -5.87
C TYR A 22 -6.70 12.68 -7.28
N GLN A 23 -7.73 12.92 -8.08
CA GLN A 23 -7.59 13.48 -9.43
C GLN A 23 -7.11 14.94 -9.42
N SER A 24 -7.62 15.77 -8.50
CA SER A 24 -7.30 17.20 -8.48
C SER A 24 -5.95 17.52 -7.86
N HIS A 25 -5.50 16.71 -6.90
CA HIS A 25 -4.30 17.01 -6.10
C HIS A 25 -3.09 16.16 -6.48
N LEU A 26 -3.31 14.90 -6.88
CA LEU A 26 -2.25 13.97 -7.27
C LEU A 26 -2.26 13.64 -8.77
N ASP A 27 -3.08 14.34 -9.57
CA ASP A 27 -3.21 14.11 -11.01
C ASP A 27 -3.47 12.63 -11.37
N TYR A 28 -4.13 11.89 -10.48
CA TYR A 28 -4.42 10.48 -10.69
C TYR A 28 -5.45 10.28 -11.79
N GLU A 29 -5.30 9.21 -12.56
CA GLU A 29 -6.28 8.74 -13.54
C GLU A 29 -6.89 7.42 -13.09
N GLU A 30 -8.13 7.18 -13.49
CA GLU A 30 -8.75 5.87 -13.39
C GLU A 30 -8.08 4.88 -14.35
N LYS A 31 -7.39 3.89 -13.79
CA LYS A 31 -6.73 2.80 -14.51
C LYS A 31 -7.61 1.57 -14.66
N GLY A 32 -8.62 1.43 -13.80
CA GLY A 32 -9.60 0.36 -13.86
C GLY A 32 -10.75 0.59 -12.89
N ARG A 33 -11.89 -0.04 -13.18
CA ARG A 33 -13.08 0.00 -12.33
C ARG A 33 -13.82 -1.32 -12.37
N TRP A 34 -14.27 -1.75 -11.20
CA TRP A 34 -15.15 -2.89 -11.04
C TRP A 34 -16.40 -2.49 -10.26
N GLU A 35 -17.56 -2.60 -10.90
CA GLU A 35 -18.85 -2.31 -10.28
C GLU A 35 -19.55 -3.63 -9.90
N ALA A 36 -19.67 -3.87 -8.60
CA ALA A 36 -20.48 -4.95 -8.05
C ALA A 36 -21.82 -4.39 -7.55
N GLU A 37 -22.75 -5.28 -7.17
CA GLU A 37 -24.03 -4.85 -6.61
C GLU A 37 -23.85 -4.10 -5.27
N THR A 38 -22.90 -4.52 -4.44
CA THR A 38 -22.73 -4.04 -3.06
C THR A 38 -21.51 -3.16 -2.85
N PHE A 39 -20.62 -3.05 -3.83
CA PHE A 39 -19.41 -2.23 -3.74
C PHE A 39 -18.91 -1.83 -5.12
N THR A 40 -18.07 -0.79 -5.16
CA THR A 40 -17.32 -0.35 -6.33
C THR A 40 -15.85 -0.29 -5.98
N ASN A 41 -14.99 -0.87 -6.84
CA ASN A 41 -13.54 -0.71 -6.76
C ASN A 41 -13.06 0.18 -7.89
N VAL A 42 -12.16 1.12 -7.60
CA VAL A 42 -11.52 2.00 -8.59
C VAL A 42 -10.02 1.98 -8.38
N PHE A 43 -9.27 1.66 -9.43
CA PHE A 43 -7.81 1.65 -9.42
C PHE A 43 -7.29 2.98 -9.98
N LEU A 44 -6.40 3.63 -9.23
CA LEU A 44 -5.89 4.95 -9.51
C LEU A 44 -4.36 4.98 -9.54
N GLY A 45 -3.81 5.83 -10.39
CA GLY A 45 -2.39 6.15 -10.43
C GLY A 45 -2.10 7.25 -11.47
N PRO A 46 -0.89 7.80 -11.52
CA PRO A 46 -0.54 8.84 -12.49
C PRO A 46 -0.65 8.34 -13.94
N GLU A 47 -0.81 9.26 -14.90
CA GLU A 47 -0.89 8.94 -16.35
C GLU A 47 0.25 7.99 -16.78
N ASP A 48 1.48 8.39 -16.46
CA ASP A 48 2.72 7.71 -16.85
C ASP A 48 3.24 6.70 -15.80
N VAL A 49 2.35 6.05 -15.04
CA VAL A 49 2.77 4.99 -14.10
C VAL A 49 3.51 3.85 -14.85
N HIS A 50 4.61 3.37 -14.27
CA HIS A 50 5.39 2.26 -14.82
C HIS A 50 4.55 0.97 -14.87
N GLU A 51 4.84 0.05 -15.81
CA GLU A 51 4.07 -1.20 -15.95
C GLU A 51 4.13 -2.07 -14.69
N ASP A 52 5.29 -2.08 -14.01
CA ASP A 52 5.50 -2.74 -12.71
C ASP A 52 5.21 -1.84 -11.50
N GLY A 53 4.69 -0.63 -11.73
CA GLY A 53 4.24 0.27 -10.66
C GLY A 53 2.92 -0.22 -10.06
N ALA A 54 2.78 -0.08 -8.74
CA ALA A 54 1.54 -0.39 -8.04
C ALA A 54 0.51 0.74 -8.18
N LEU A 55 -0.77 0.39 -8.04
CA LEU A 55 -1.90 1.31 -8.06
C LEU A 55 -2.52 1.49 -6.67
N LEU A 56 -3.25 2.57 -6.47
CA LEU A 56 -4.15 2.72 -5.33
C LEU A 56 -5.51 2.14 -5.70
N GLU A 57 -6.00 1.16 -4.94
CA GLU A 57 -7.38 0.70 -5.06
C GLU A 57 -8.25 1.37 -4.01
N LEU A 58 -9.29 2.08 -4.46
CA LEU A 58 -10.35 2.58 -3.60
C LEU A 58 -11.52 1.59 -3.62
N THR A 59 -11.98 1.16 -2.45
CA THR A 59 -13.22 0.41 -2.31
C THR A 59 -14.29 1.24 -1.61
N TYR A 60 -15.39 1.46 -2.32
CA TYR A 60 -16.60 2.09 -1.79
C TYR A 60 -17.71 1.04 -1.62
N ASN A 61 -18.21 0.88 -0.39
CA ASN A 61 -19.34 -0.01 -0.10
C ASN A 61 -20.67 0.76 -0.22
N HIS A 62 -21.66 0.17 -0.90
CA HIS A 62 -22.94 0.82 -1.22
C HIS A 62 -23.94 0.83 -0.05
N ASP A 63 -23.45 0.99 1.18
CA ASP A 63 -24.25 0.95 2.40
C ASP A 63 -23.94 2.06 3.40
N ASP A 64 -23.29 3.14 2.94
CA ASP A 64 -23.02 4.37 3.70
C ASP A 64 -22.34 4.10 5.06
N ARG A 65 -21.56 3.02 5.15
CA ARG A 65 -20.82 2.68 6.37
C ARG A 65 -19.62 3.60 6.56
N SER A 66 -19.30 3.85 7.82
CA SER A 66 -18.06 4.52 8.22
C SER A 66 -16.99 3.52 8.59
N TYR A 67 -15.72 3.87 8.44
CA TYR A 67 -14.60 3.00 8.79
C TYR A 67 -13.90 3.43 10.09
N THR A 68 -13.33 2.44 10.77
CA THR A 68 -12.48 2.60 11.93
C THR A 68 -11.04 2.42 11.51
N PHE A 69 -10.23 3.47 11.70
CA PHE A 69 -8.79 3.35 11.55
C PHE A 69 -8.22 2.51 12.69
N GLY A 70 -7.39 1.55 12.32
CA GLY A 70 -6.47 0.88 13.22
C GLY A 70 -5.15 1.64 13.32
N ASP A 71 -4.16 1.00 13.93
CA ASP A 71 -2.77 1.45 13.94
C ASP A 71 -1.80 0.41 13.36
N SER A 72 -2.30 -0.67 12.72
CA SER A 72 -1.43 -1.64 12.04
C SER A 72 -0.95 -1.16 10.67
N TRP A 73 -1.80 -0.50 9.90
CA TRP A 73 -1.41 0.16 8.66
C TRP A 73 -0.95 1.60 8.94
N GLY A 74 0.13 2.02 8.30
CA GLY A 74 0.68 3.37 8.41
C GLY A 74 0.11 4.29 7.35
N HIS A 75 0.56 4.09 6.12
CA HIS A 75 0.35 5.02 5.02
C HIS A 75 0.65 4.37 3.66
N ILE A 76 0.25 5.05 2.59
CA ILE A 76 0.94 4.96 1.30
C ILE A 76 1.94 6.10 1.20
N ALA A 77 3.02 5.90 0.46
CA ALA A 77 3.94 6.95 0.07
C ALA A 77 3.92 7.16 -1.44
N VAL A 78 3.96 8.42 -1.86
CA VAL A 78 4.00 8.84 -3.25
C VAL A 78 5.31 9.56 -3.57
N ARG A 79 5.84 9.28 -4.76
CA ARG A 79 7.10 9.86 -5.24
C ARG A 79 6.92 11.31 -5.65
N VAL A 80 7.84 12.17 -5.22
CA VAL A 80 7.91 13.57 -5.67
C VAL A 80 9.34 13.94 -6.03
N PRO A 81 9.57 14.85 -6.98
CA PRO A 81 10.93 15.30 -7.31
C PRO A 81 11.54 16.23 -6.25
N ASP A 82 10.70 16.99 -5.55
CA ASP A 82 11.06 17.90 -4.46
C ASP A 82 9.89 17.95 -3.48
N VAL A 83 10.15 17.65 -2.21
CA VAL A 83 9.09 17.53 -1.20
C VAL A 83 8.53 18.87 -0.76
N TYR A 84 9.36 19.92 -0.72
CA TYR A 84 8.92 21.26 -0.34
C TYR A 84 8.02 21.84 -1.43
N GLU A 85 8.41 21.73 -2.70
CA GLU A 85 7.59 22.17 -3.83
C GLU A 85 6.28 21.40 -3.91
N ALA A 86 6.31 20.07 -3.70
CA ALA A 86 5.11 19.25 -3.72
C ALA A 86 4.16 19.58 -2.56
N TYR A 87 4.69 19.80 -1.35
CA TYR A 87 3.87 20.17 -0.19
C TYR A 87 3.23 21.54 -0.37
N GLU A 88 4.02 22.56 -0.79
CA GLU A 88 3.48 23.89 -1.08
C GLU A 88 2.40 23.86 -2.17
N GLN A 89 2.60 23.06 -3.22
CA GLN A 89 1.59 22.87 -4.26
C GLN A 89 0.25 22.37 -3.68
N LEU A 90 0.28 21.37 -2.80
CA LEU A 90 -0.93 20.82 -2.17
C LEU A 90 -1.59 21.84 -1.24
N MET A 91 -0.82 22.63 -0.50
CA MET A 91 -1.34 23.70 0.34
C MET A 91 -2.03 24.80 -0.49
N ASP A 92 -1.43 25.20 -1.61
CA ASP A 92 -2.00 26.18 -2.54
C ASP A 92 -3.29 25.67 -3.20
N GLN A 93 -3.44 24.36 -3.36
CA GLN A 93 -4.65 23.70 -3.84
C GLN A 93 -5.73 23.51 -2.75
N GLY A 94 -5.40 23.78 -1.49
CA GLY A 94 -6.33 23.71 -0.37
C GLY A 94 -6.39 22.37 0.36
N VAL A 95 -5.41 21.48 0.14
CA VAL A 95 -5.23 20.28 0.97
C VAL A 95 -4.93 20.72 2.40
N ALA A 96 -5.45 19.96 3.38
CA ALA A 96 -5.24 20.27 4.79
C ALA A 96 -3.77 20.11 5.19
N ASP A 97 -3.24 21.11 5.89
CA ASP A 97 -1.91 21.07 6.53
C ASP A 97 -1.88 19.97 7.60
N TYR A 98 -0.85 19.12 7.58
CA TYR A 98 -0.72 17.99 8.49
C TYR A 98 0.69 17.85 9.07
N ARG A 99 1.64 17.30 8.31
CA ARG A 99 3.06 17.20 8.73
C ARG A 99 3.96 17.72 7.62
N ASP A 100 4.33 18.98 7.73
CA ASP A 100 5.19 19.66 6.78
C ASP A 100 6.62 19.04 6.72
N PRO A 101 7.41 19.37 5.68
CA PRO A 101 8.77 18.86 5.54
C PRO A 101 9.70 19.20 6.71
N ASP A 102 9.63 20.42 7.28
CA ASP A 102 10.51 20.83 8.38
C ASP A 102 10.22 20.01 9.65
N SER A 103 8.95 19.73 9.91
CA SER A 103 8.47 18.84 10.98
C SER A 103 8.94 17.38 10.80
N CYS A 104 9.34 17.02 9.57
CA CYS A 104 9.79 15.70 9.16
C CYS A 104 11.29 15.64 8.82
N GLY A 105 12.08 16.63 9.26
CA GLY A 105 13.53 16.65 9.06
C GLY A 105 13.98 17.00 7.64
N GLY A 106 13.06 17.43 6.77
CA GLY A 106 13.31 18.01 5.45
C GLY A 106 13.39 17.03 4.29
N SER A 107 13.10 15.74 4.51
CA SER A 107 13.25 14.68 3.48
C SER A 107 11.95 13.98 3.06
N TYR A 108 10.86 14.24 3.77
CA TYR A 108 9.53 13.72 3.49
C TYR A 108 8.49 14.64 4.15
N ALA A 109 7.21 14.50 3.81
CA ALA A 109 6.09 15.19 4.44
C ALA A 109 4.84 14.30 4.41
N PHE A 110 3.79 14.66 5.13
CA PHE A 110 2.51 13.95 5.06
C PHE A 110 1.34 14.90 4.82
N VAL A 111 0.41 14.44 4.00
CA VAL A 111 -0.96 14.97 3.91
C VAL A 111 -1.95 13.83 4.20
N THR A 112 -3.24 14.15 4.31
CA THR A 112 -4.29 13.14 4.39
C THR A 112 -5.27 13.29 3.24
N ASP A 113 -5.83 12.18 2.79
CA ASP A 113 -7.00 12.19 1.90
C ASP A 113 -8.27 12.61 2.68
N PRO A 114 -9.45 12.71 2.02
CA PRO A 114 -10.69 13.16 2.67
C PRO A 114 -11.17 12.25 3.82
N ASP A 115 -10.89 10.96 3.76
CA ASP A 115 -11.26 9.96 4.78
C ASP A 115 -10.23 9.90 5.92
N GLY A 116 -9.05 10.49 5.74
CA GLY A 116 -7.99 10.57 6.74
C GLY A 116 -6.85 9.56 6.53
N HIS A 117 -6.80 8.87 5.39
CA HIS A 117 -5.66 8.02 5.05
C HIS A 117 -4.40 8.87 4.90
N GLU A 118 -3.32 8.48 5.58
CA GLU A 118 -2.05 9.18 5.51
C GLU A 118 -1.35 8.90 4.17
N ILE A 119 -0.87 9.97 3.55
CA ILE A 119 -0.10 9.95 2.30
C ILE A 119 1.23 10.64 2.55
N GLU A 120 2.30 9.86 2.55
CA GLU A 120 3.66 10.37 2.65
C GLU A 120 4.14 10.89 1.28
N LEU A 121 4.78 12.05 1.25
CA LEU A 121 5.47 12.58 0.09
C LEU A 121 6.97 12.28 0.25
N VAL A 122 7.54 11.49 -0.66
CA VAL A 122 8.95 11.08 -0.57
C VAL A 122 9.74 11.51 -1.80
N GLU A 123 10.89 12.13 -1.59
CA GLU A 123 11.75 12.56 -2.70
C GLU A 123 12.36 11.34 -3.41
N ARG A 124 12.16 11.28 -4.73
CA ARG A 124 12.78 10.28 -5.62
C ARG A 124 13.22 10.93 -6.93
N ASP A 125 14.31 10.42 -7.48
CA ASP A 125 14.86 10.83 -8.78
C ASP A 125 14.39 9.94 -9.95
N HIS A 126 13.47 9.01 -9.67
CA HIS A 126 12.90 8.04 -10.60
C HIS A 126 11.40 7.83 -10.31
N GLY A 127 10.71 7.17 -11.23
CA GLY A 127 9.26 7.01 -11.19
C GLY A 127 8.51 8.29 -11.57
N ALA A 128 7.26 8.13 -11.99
CA ALA A 128 6.38 9.25 -12.24
C ALA A 128 6.09 10.00 -10.93
N LYS A 129 5.98 11.33 -10.99
CA LYS A 129 5.46 12.12 -9.86
C LYS A 129 4.10 11.55 -9.46
N TRP A 130 3.88 11.44 -8.15
CA TRP A 130 2.72 10.83 -7.51
C TRP A 130 2.60 9.30 -7.61
N SER A 131 3.50 8.60 -8.32
CA SER A 131 3.47 7.13 -8.28
C SER A 131 3.77 6.56 -6.88
N LEU A 132 3.21 5.40 -6.56
CA LEU A 132 3.41 4.77 -5.25
C LEU A 132 4.85 4.29 -5.06
N ASP A 133 5.51 4.76 -4.00
CA ASP A 133 6.86 4.35 -3.58
C ASP A 133 6.81 3.12 -2.66
N HIS A 134 5.98 3.20 -1.62
CA HIS A 134 5.81 2.11 -0.68
C HIS A 134 4.44 2.17 0.01
N THR A 135 4.05 1.05 0.62
CA THR A 135 3.02 1.03 1.66
C THR A 135 3.63 0.57 2.98
N MET A 136 3.22 1.20 4.08
CA MET A 136 3.80 0.96 5.39
C MET A 136 2.89 0.10 6.27
N LEU A 137 3.44 -1.00 6.77
CA LEU A 137 2.82 -1.92 7.71
C LEU A 137 3.61 -1.96 9.02
N ARG A 138 2.92 -1.79 10.14
CA ARG A 138 3.53 -1.93 11.46
C ARG A 138 3.51 -3.39 11.89
N VAL A 139 4.65 -3.88 12.36
CA VAL A 139 4.84 -5.29 12.73
C VAL A 139 5.28 -5.41 14.19
N ALA A 140 4.81 -6.46 14.88
CA ALA A 140 5.17 -6.72 16.27
C ALA A 140 6.50 -7.50 16.39
N ASP A 141 6.86 -8.27 15.36
CA ASP A 141 8.11 -9.02 15.31
C ASP A 141 8.75 -8.87 13.91
N PRO A 142 9.81 -8.05 13.77
CA PRO A 142 10.42 -7.80 12.47
C PRO A 142 11.11 -9.03 11.89
N ASP A 143 11.63 -9.95 12.71
CA ASP A 143 12.27 -11.17 12.21
C ASP A 143 11.23 -12.14 11.64
N ALA A 144 10.07 -12.25 12.29
CA ALA A 144 8.95 -13.03 11.79
C ALA A 144 8.40 -12.45 10.48
N ALA A 145 8.16 -11.13 10.44
CA ALA A 145 7.66 -10.43 9.27
C ALA A 145 8.64 -10.52 8.09
N LEU A 146 9.90 -10.13 8.26
CA LEU A 146 10.94 -10.26 7.22
C LEU A 146 11.06 -11.70 6.72
N GLY A 147 11.08 -12.65 7.65
CA GLY A 147 11.12 -14.06 7.30
C GLY A 147 9.93 -14.50 6.45
N TRP A 148 8.76 -13.91 6.67
CA TRP A 148 7.56 -14.19 5.87
C TRP A 148 7.71 -13.64 4.45
N TYR A 149 8.00 -12.36 4.27
CA TYR A 149 8.13 -11.74 2.93
C TYR A 149 9.27 -12.38 2.12
N VAL A 150 10.44 -12.57 2.72
CA VAL A 150 11.61 -13.15 2.05
C VAL A 150 11.39 -14.61 1.66
N ARG A 151 10.83 -15.44 2.54
CA ARG A 151 10.67 -16.89 2.24
C ARG A 151 9.45 -17.18 1.39
N ASN A 152 8.37 -16.44 1.59
CA ASN A 152 7.07 -16.76 1.01
C ASN A 152 6.81 -16.04 -0.30
N LEU A 153 7.34 -14.83 -0.47
CA LEU A 153 7.20 -14.04 -1.71
C LEU A 153 8.53 -13.88 -2.46
N GLU A 154 9.63 -14.42 -1.93
CA GLU A 154 10.98 -14.30 -2.53
C GLU A 154 11.45 -12.84 -2.62
N TYR A 155 11.04 -12.00 -1.67
CA TYR A 155 11.44 -10.59 -1.63
C TYR A 155 12.87 -10.42 -1.09
N ASP A 156 13.52 -9.34 -1.53
CA ASP A 156 14.81 -8.89 -1.02
C ASP A 156 14.63 -7.78 0.03
N LEU A 157 15.41 -7.84 1.11
CA LEU A 157 15.56 -6.71 2.03
C LEU A 157 16.52 -5.69 1.41
N VAL A 158 15.98 -4.62 0.84
CA VAL A 158 16.74 -3.63 0.06
C VAL A 158 17.23 -2.46 0.90
N ARG A 159 16.54 -2.13 1.99
CA ARG A 159 16.92 -1.04 2.89
C ARG A 159 16.52 -1.36 4.33
N ARG A 160 17.40 -0.96 5.25
CA ARG A 160 17.14 -0.96 6.70
C ARG A 160 17.55 0.40 7.26
N ALA A 161 16.71 0.99 8.09
CA ALA A 161 17.03 2.19 8.85
C ALA A 161 16.74 1.96 10.34
N GLU A 162 17.66 2.42 11.20
CA GLU A 162 17.59 2.24 12.64
C GLU A 162 17.50 3.61 13.31
N PHE A 163 16.50 3.78 14.15
CA PHE A 163 16.30 4.96 15.00
C PHE A 163 16.24 4.53 16.47
N ASP A 164 16.24 5.50 17.38
CA ASP A 164 16.26 5.19 18.82
C ASP A 164 14.99 4.42 19.25
N ASP A 165 13.82 4.83 18.75
CA ASP A 165 12.51 4.30 19.18
C ASP A 165 11.87 3.32 18.17
N PHE A 166 12.40 3.20 16.95
CA PHE A 166 11.84 2.31 15.93
C PHE A 166 12.88 1.92 14.86
N SER A 167 12.56 0.87 14.11
CA SER A 167 13.32 0.38 12.96
C SER A 167 12.42 0.25 11.74
N LEU A 168 12.98 0.57 10.56
CA LEU A 168 12.32 0.45 9.27
C LEU A 168 13.02 -0.60 8.41
N TYR A 169 12.24 -1.43 7.73
CA TYR A 169 12.73 -2.45 6.81
C TYR A 169 11.94 -2.37 5.51
N PHE A 170 12.63 -2.15 4.40
CA PHE A 170 12.00 -2.10 3.08
C PHE A 170 12.27 -3.40 2.35
N VAL A 171 11.21 -4.09 1.96
CA VAL A 171 11.27 -5.32 1.18
C VAL A 171 10.62 -5.12 -0.19
N GLU A 172 11.26 -5.67 -1.22
CA GLU A 172 10.86 -5.53 -2.62
C GLU A 172 10.86 -6.89 -3.32
N PRO A 173 10.04 -7.08 -4.37
CA PRO A 173 10.16 -8.23 -5.26
C PRO A 173 11.59 -8.33 -5.81
N ALA A 174 12.16 -9.53 -5.86
CA ALA A 174 13.49 -9.75 -6.42
C ALA A 174 13.55 -9.27 -7.89
N ASP A 175 14.65 -8.60 -8.24
CA ASP A 175 14.89 -8.02 -9.57
C ASP A 175 13.86 -6.95 -10.02
N ALA A 176 13.08 -6.38 -9.11
CA ALA A 176 12.12 -5.33 -9.43
C ALA A 176 12.79 -4.05 -9.96
N PRO A 177 12.14 -3.33 -10.90
CA PRO A 177 12.61 -2.01 -11.32
C PRO A 177 12.45 -1.00 -10.17
N PRO A 178 13.22 0.11 -10.17
CA PRO A 178 13.11 1.16 -9.14
C PRO A 178 11.70 1.75 -8.98
N GLU A 179 10.89 1.70 -10.04
CA GLU A 179 9.52 2.20 -10.06
C GLU A 179 8.51 1.27 -9.38
N ALA A 180 8.86 0.00 -9.14
CA ALA A 180 8.01 -0.91 -8.39
C ALA A 180 7.82 -0.41 -6.95
N MET A 181 6.64 -0.67 -6.39
CA MET A 181 6.37 -0.32 -5.00
C MET A 181 7.12 -1.28 -4.06
N SER A 182 7.54 -0.80 -2.91
CA SER A 182 8.08 -1.61 -1.81
C SER A 182 7.09 -1.76 -0.65
N ILE A 183 7.34 -2.70 0.26
CA ILE A 183 6.67 -2.75 1.57
C ILE A 183 7.64 -2.21 2.61
N GLU A 184 7.22 -1.17 3.32
CA GLU A 184 7.91 -0.70 4.53
C GLU A 184 7.34 -1.43 5.75
N LEU A 185 8.16 -2.20 6.45
CA LEU A 185 7.84 -2.79 7.74
C LEU A 185 8.39 -1.88 8.85
N THR A 186 7.51 -1.35 9.69
CA THR A 186 7.88 -0.53 10.84
C THR A 186 7.75 -1.32 12.14
N TYR A 187 8.85 -1.44 12.88
CA TYR A 187 8.87 -2.03 14.22
C TYR A 187 9.17 -0.96 15.26
N ASN A 188 8.24 -0.72 16.19
CA ASN A 188 8.47 0.16 17.33
C ASN A 188 9.15 -0.61 18.48
N HIS A 189 10.16 -0.02 19.11
CA HIS A 189 10.99 -0.63 20.17
C HIS A 189 10.31 -0.67 21.54
N ASP A 190 9.00 -0.92 21.58
CA ASP A 190 8.20 -0.94 22.81
C ASP A 190 7.22 -2.12 22.90
N ASP A 191 7.40 -3.12 22.05
CA ASP A 191 6.66 -4.39 22.06
C ASP A 191 5.12 -4.21 22.02
N ARG A 192 4.66 -3.11 21.42
CA ARG A 192 3.22 -2.86 21.25
C ARG A 192 2.60 -3.82 20.25
N SER A 193 1.31 -4.09 20.42
CA SER A 193 0.46 -4.75 19.43
C SER A 193 -0.41 -3.72 18.73
N TYR A 194 -0.79 -4.00 17.48
CA TYR A 194 -1.58 -3.10 16.66
C TYR A 194 -3.02 -3.59 16.47
N GLU A 195 -3.95 -2.65 16.36
CA GLU A 195 -5.33 -2.88 15.94
C GLU A 195 -5.43 -2.70 14.42
N MET A 196 -6.09 -3.64 13.73
CA MET A 196 -6.20 -3.59 12.26
C MET A 196 -7.14 -2.48 11.76
N GLY A 197 -8.23 -2.23 12.50
CA GLY A 197 -9.34 -1.44 11.99
C GLY A 197 -10.01 -2.10 10.78
N ASP A 198 -10.77 -1.30 10.02
CA ASP A 198 -11.40 -1.71 8.77
C ASP A 198 -11.35 -0.63 7.67
N ALA A 199 -10.56 0.44 7.85
CA ALA A 199 -10.30 1.43 6.80
C ALA A 199 -9.33 0.89 5.73
N TRP A 200 -8.20 0.31 6.14
CA TRP A 200 -7.30 -0.39 5.23
C TRP A 200 -7.83 -1.79 4.87
N GLY A 201 -7.65 -2.21 3.62
CA GLY A 201 -8.06 -3.50 3.10
C GLY A 201 -6.92 -4.50 3.12
N HIS A 202 -6.01 -4.34 2.16
CA HIS A 202 -4.96 -5.30 1.86
C HIS A 202 -3.86 -4.67 0.98
N VAL A 203 -2.78 -5.42 0.82
CA VAL A 203 -1.80 -5.21 -0.26
C VAL A 203 -1.88 -6.39 -1.21
N ALA A 204 -1.78 -6.17 -2.52
CA ALA A 204 -1.89 -7.22 -3.51
C ALA A 204 -0.55 -7.48 -4.21
N VAL A 205 -0.32 -8.75 -4.56
CA VAL A 205 0.79 -9.20 -5.40
C VAL A 205 0.26 -9.82 -6.69
N ARG A 206 0.96 -9.59 -7.79
CA ARG A 206 0.69 -10.20 -9.09
C ARG A 206 1.23 -11.63 -9.11
N ALA A 207 0.47 -12.53 -9.71
CA ALA A 207 0.87 -13.89 -10.02
C ALA A 207 0.70 -14.14 -11.51
N THR A 208 1.68 -14.77 -12.14
CA THR A 208 1.54 -15.23 -13.54
C THR A 208 0.54 -16.39 -13.65
N ASP A 209 0.47 -17.24 -12.64
CA ASP A 209 -0.47 -18.35 -12.53
C ASP A 209 -0.95 -18.43 -11.08
N LEU A 210 -2.25 -18.20 -10.85
CA LEU A 210 -2.84 -18.11 -9.51
C LEU A 210 -2.75 -19.44 -8.75
N GLU A 211 -3.01 -20.56 -9.42
CA GLU A 211 -3.06 -21.87 -8.78
C GLU A 211 -1.66 -22.32 -8.39
N GLU A 212 -0.67 -22.18 -9.29
CA GLU A 212 0.73 -22.51 -8.98
C GLU A 212 1.30 -21.62 -7.86
N PHE A 213 0.97 -20.32 -7.89
CA PHE A 213 1.36 -19.39 -6.83
C PHE A 213 0.76 -19.81 -5.48
N TRP A 214 -0.54 -20.12 -5.46
CA TRP A 214 -1.24 -20.54 -4.26
C TRP A 214 -0.69 -21.87 -3.71
N GLU A 215 -0.50 -22.88 -4.55
CA GLU A 215 0.11 -24.16 -4.14
C GLU A 215 1.51 -23.97 -3.54
N THR A 216 2.29 -23.04 -4.10
CA THR A 216 3.61 -22.68 -3.57
C THR A 216 3.50 -22.06 -2.18
N LEU A 217 2.57 -21.11 -1.99
CA LEU A 217 2.29 -20.51 -0.69
C LEU A 217 1.86 -21.56 0.35
N MET A 218 0.95 -22.47 -0.01
CA MET A 218 0.51 -23.55 0.87
C MET A 218 1.65 -24.50 1.24
N THR A 219 2.53 -24.82 0.29
CA THR A 219 3.74 -25.63 0.55
C THR A 219 4.69 -24.94 1.53
N ARG A 220 4.75 -23.61 1.49
CA ARG A 220 5.57 -22.79 2.40
C ARG A 220 4.93 -22.56 3.77
N GLY A 221 3.68 -23.00 3.95
CA GLY A 221 2.98 -22.97 5.23
C GLY A 221 2.50 -21.58 5.65
N VAL A 222 2.16 -20.72 4.68
CA VAL A 222 1.45 -19.46 4.98
C VAL A 222 0.02 -19.73 5.44
N ALA A 223 -0.68 -18.70 5.93
CA ALA A 223 -2.06 -18.84 6.36
C ALA A 223 -2.98 -19.23 5.19
N ASP A 224 -3.71 -20.32 5.35
CA ASP A 224 -4.83 -20.71 4.48
C ASP A 224 -6.07 -19.89 4.91
N TYR A 225 -6.46 -18.91 4.09
CA TYR A 225 -7.49 -17.94 4.43
C TYR A 225 -8.64 -17.88 3.41
N ARG A 226 -8.38 -17.39 2.19
CA ARG A 226 -9.36 -17.43 1.09
C ARG A 226 -8.67 -17.97 -0.15
N ASP A 227 -8.80 -19.27 -0.37
CA ASP A 227 -8.21 -19.95 -1.52
C ASP A 227 -8.84 -19.52 -2.87
N PRO A 228 -8.19 -19.82 -4.01
CA PRO A 228 -8.72 -19.52 -5.34
C PRO A 228 -10.14 -20.03 -5.58
N GLU A 229 -10.48 -21.26 -5.18
CA GLU A 229 -11.80 -21.86 -5.37
C GLU A 229 -12.88 -21.03 -4.66
N SER A 230 -12.64 -20.66 -3.40
CA SER A 230 -13.52 -19.83 -2.59
C SER A 230 -13.73 -18.42 -3.16
N CYS A 231 -12.77 -17.94 -3.95
CA CYS A 231 -12.79 -16.64 -4.61
C CYS A 231 -13.24 -16.72 -6.09
N GLY A 232 -13.75 -17.88 -6.52
CA GLY A 232 -14.25 -18.09 -7.88
C GLY A 232 -13.14 -18.14 -8.94
N GLY A 233 -11.92 -18.49 -8.55
CA GLY A 233 -10.76 -18.70 -9.41
C GLY A 233 -10.14 -17.41 -9.98
N ARG A 234 -10.42 -16.25 -9.36
CA ARG A 234 -9.96 -14.93 -9.87
C ARG A 234 -8.81 -14.32 -9.07
N TYR A 235 -8.76 -14.62 -7.79
CA TYR A 235 -7.78 -14.11 -6.84
C TYR A 235 -7.74 -15.05 -5.63
N ALA A 236 -6.83 -14.82 -4.69
CA ALA A 236 -6.78 -15.50 -3.39
C ALA A 236 -6.30 -14.53 -2.31
N PHE A 237 -6.52 -14.86 -1.03
CA PHE A 237 -5.96 -14.11 0.09
C PHE A 237 -5.22 -15.04 1.05
N THR A 238 -4.07 -14.56 1.50
CA THR A 238 -3.35 -15.07 2.67
C THR A 238 -3.13 -13.94 3.68
N LYS A 239 -2.41 -14.22 4.77
CA LYS A 239 -2.03 -13.24 5.79
C LYS A 239 -0.57 -13.37 6.17
N ASP A 240 0.04 -12.23 6.45
CA ASP A 240 1.34 -12.16 7.10
C ASP A 240 1.23 -12.53 8.60
N PRO A 241 2.34 -12.60 9.36
CA PRO A 241 2.33 -12.99 10.77
C PRO A 241 1.52 -12.06 11.69
N ASP A 242 1.39 -10.78 11.32
CA ASP A 242 0.65 -9.76 12.06
C ASP A 242 -0.83 -9.69 11.62
N GLY A 243 -1.20 -10.45 10.59
CA GLY A 243 -2.56 -10.58 10.11
C GLY A 243 -2.92 -9.62 8.97
N HIS A 244 -1.95 -8.88 8.43
CA HIS A 244 -2.14 -8.06 7.24
C HIS A 244 -2.53 -8.96 6.07
N GLU A 245 -3.61 -8.59 5.38
CA GLU A 245 -4.10 -9.35 4.24
C GLU A 245 -3.23 -9.09 3.02
N VAL A 246 -2.82 -10.19 2.39
CA VAL A 246 -2.07 -10.19 1.13
C VAL A 246 -2.94 -10.87 0.09
N GLU A 247 -3.40 -10.09 -0.89
CA GLU A 247 -4.15 -10.60 -2.03
C GLU A 247 -3.20 -11.10 -3.13
N ILE A 248 -3.57 -12.18 -3.80
CA ILE A 248 -2.88 -12.72 -4.96
C ILE A 248 -3.82 -12.57 -6.15
N VAL A 249 -3.41 -11.80 -7.15
CA VAL A 249 -4.20 -11.51 -8.35
C VAL A 249 -3.44 -11.89 -9.62
N THR A 250 -4.15 -12.19 -10.70
CA THR A 250 -3.56 -12.30 -12.03
C THR A 250 -3.83 -11.01 -12.81
N GLN A 251 -2.88 -10.59 -13.65
CA GLN A 251 -3.11 -9.49 -14.61
C GLN A 251 -4.24 -9.82 -15.60
#